data_AF-A0A367IKD5-F1
#
_entry.id   AF-A0A367IKD5-F1
#
_cell.length_a   1.000
_cell.length_b   1.000
_cell.length_c   1.000
_cell.angle_alpha   90.00
_cell.angle_beta   90.00
_cell.angle_gamma   90.00
#
_symmetry.space_group_name_H-M   'P 1'
#
loop_
_entity.id
_entity.type
_entity.pdbx_description
1 polymer ?
#
loop_
_entity_poly.entity_id
_entity_poly.type
_entity_poly.pdbx_seq_one_letter_code
_entity_poly.pdbx_strand_id
1 'polypeptide(L)'
;KEAKTMPQQEPKDKKKEKSIDIEPRSGFRLKRRLVSNAKCHVGLKNVEYVPLKDVHARTRLHNSIHVGVRPSSHWSTIGVIDKCFPQPDFCVTRLTDMRGTHIHLYITGKAFEKYDYATGLGSIIAIKRPFLLKPTETDQNIALHVEQIQQMWIIGQSLDLVQCASHVRKDTQCQEWTDIRSGDYCDKHLERVYGYSKNGRMELASGGFDIRWATKTKQTDGSFTYESKHQKKPTDPFAKRVKSREAYFVKGKGLVATDGTLMKKAIIRKEPKEAERAELEKFLKGKRDPGAEMIRKLKGIQDDSPILSNDALDKLGIGHKSLSKEEEESK
;
A
#
# COMPACT_ATOMS: atom_id res chain seq x y z
N LYS A 1 -34.86 -80.25 9.47
CA LYS A 1 -35.01 -78.95 10.16
C LYS A 1 -33.69 -78.21 10.01
N GLU A 2 -33.50 -77.56 8.86
CA GLU A 2 -32.30 -76.79 8.54
C GLU A 2 -32.47 -75.35 9.05
N ALA A 3 -31.61 -74.92 9.95
CA ALA A 3 -31.58 -73.56 10.47
C ALA A 3 -30.74 -72.69 9.53
N LYS A 4 -31.38 -71.75 8.83
CA LYS A 4 -30.75 -70.71 8.02
C LYS A 4 -29.98 -69.73 8.91
N THR A 5 -28.66 -69.70 8.77
CA THR A 5 -27.79 -68.70 9.38
C THR A 5 -27.88 -67.39 8.58
N MET A 6 -28.35 -66.32 9.22
CA MET A 6 -28.37 -64.98 8.65
C MET A 6 -26.95 -64.38 8.64
N PRO A 7 -26.51 -63.70 7.57
CA PRO A 7 -25.25 -62.98 7.58
C PRO A 7 -25.37 -61.70 8.42
N GLN A 8 -24.46 -61.56 9.39
CA GLN A 8 -24.31 -60.37 10.21
C GLN A 8 -23.85 -59.20 9.33
N GLN A 9 -24.60 -58.09 9.39
CA GLN A 9 -24.24 -56.83 8.75
C GLN A 9 -23.06 -56.19 9.49
N GLU A 10 -21.97 -55.94 8.77
CA GLU A 10 -20.83 -55.16 9.26
C GLU A 10 -21.22 -53.70 9.51
N PRO A 11 -20.74 -53.04 10.58
CA PRO A 11 -21.07 -51.64 10.84
C PRO A 11 -20.24 -50.69 9.95
N LYS A 12 -20.96 -50.01 9.06
CA LYS A 12 -20.92 -48.58 8.72
C LYS A 12 -19.58 -47.84 8.81
N ASP A 13 -19.10 -47.43 7.63
CA ASP A 13 -18.35 -46.21 7.30
C ASP A 13 -17.78 -45.39 8.47
N LYS A 14 -16.53 -45.67 8.82
CA LYS A 14 -15.69 -44.73 9.56
C LYS A 14 -15.42 -43.52 8.66
N LYS A 15 -16.16 -42.42 8.85
CA LYS A 15 -15.78 -41.09 8.36
C LYS A 15 -14.38 -40.79 8.87
N LYS A 16 -13.37 -40.85 7.99
CA LYS A 16 -12.02 -40.37 8.30
C LYS A 16 -12.11 -38.89 8.67
N GLU A 17 -11.84 -38.55 9.92
CA GLU A 17 -11.63 -37.17 10.34
C GLU A 17 -10.54 -36.57 9.46
N LYS A 18 -10.88 -35.50 8.73
CA LYS A 18 -9.91 -34.81 7.89
C LYS A 18 -8.96 -34.07 8.82
N SER A 19 -7.73 -34.57 8.97
CA SER A 19 -6.65 -33.86 9.65
C SER A 19 -6.46 -32.50 8.98
N ILE A 20 -6.73 -31.42 9.70
CA ILE A 20 -6.56 -30.05 9.17
C ILE A 20 -5.07 -29.73 9.15
N ASP A 21 -4.55 -29.36 7.99
CA ASP A 21 -3.16 -28.97 7.81
C ASP A 21 -2.96 -27.53 8.30
N ILE A 22 -1.97 -27.32 9.16
CA ILE A 22 -1.66 -26.02 9.78
C ILE A 22 -0.25 -25.60 9.37
N GLU A 23 -0.09 -24.35 8.94
CA GLU A 23 1.23 -23.78 8.66
C GLU A 23 1.96 -23.45 9.97
N PRO A 24 3.17 -23.99 10.22
CA PRO A 24 3.81 -23.89 11.54
C PRO A 24 4.19 -22.48 12.00
N ARG A 25 4.50 -21.54 11.10
CA ARG A 25 5.00 -20.20 11.47
C ARG A 25 3.88 -19.18 11.67
N SER A 26 2.85 -19.24 10.83
CA SER A 26 1.71 -18.33 10.77
C SER A 26 0.47 -18.86 11.48
N GLY A 27 0.35 -20.17 11.66
CA GLY A 27 -0.84 -20.79 12.26
C GLY A 27 -2.09 -20.77 11.37
N PHE A 28 -1.93 -20.50 10.06
CA PHE A 28 -3.03 -20.58 9.11
C PHE A 28 -3.42 -22.03 8.80
N ARG A 29 -4.72 -22.30 8.77
CA ARG A 29 -5.27 -23.59 8.36
C ARG A 29 -5.39 -23.63 6.85
N LEU A 30 -4.87 -24.68 6.23
CA LEU A 30 -4.87 -24.83 4.78
C LEU A 30 -5.98 -25.79 4.34
N LYS A 31 -6.74 -25.38 3.32
CA LYS A 31 -7.67 -26.26 2.60
C LYS A 31 -6.91 -27.21 1.67
N ARG A 32 -5.89 -26.69 0.99
CA ARG A 32 -5.01 -27.44 0.09
C ARG A 32 -3.60 -26.87 0.18
N ARG A 33 -2.64 -27.69 0.58
CA ARG A 33 -1.21 -27.35 0.56
C ARG A 33 -0.63 -27.62 -0.84
N LEU A 34 0.05 -26.63 -1.39
CA LEU A 34 0.77 -26.70 -2.66
C LEU A 34 2.27 -26.97 -2.45
N VAL A 35 2.83 -26.51 -1.33
CA VAL A 35 4.25 -26.68 -1.01
C VAL A 35 4.40 -27.46 0.29
N SER A 36 5.16 -28.55 0.26
CA SER A 36 5.44 -29.37 1.45
C SER A 36 6.09 -28.56 2.57
N ASN A 37 5.79 -28.92 3.82
CA ASN A 37 6.30 -28.21 5.00
C ASN A 37 7.85 -28.17 5.02
N ALA A 38 8.51 -29.28 4.70
CA ALA A 38 9.97 -29.33 4.59
C ALA A 38 10.52 -28.32 3.58
N LYS A 39 9.89 -28.18 2.41
CA LYS A 39 10.31 -27.21 1.38
C LYS A 39 10.10 -25.76 1.81
N CYS A 40 8.98 -25.47 2.48
CA CYS A 40 8.75 -24.16 3.10
C CYS A 40 9.81 -23.85 4.16
N HIS A 41 10.12 -24.81 5.03
CA HIS A 41 11.11 -24.64 6.09
C HIS A 41 12.52 -24.38 5.54
N VAL A 42 12.94 -25.14 4.52
CA VAL A 42 14.24 -24.94 3.85
C VAL A 42 14.29 -23.58 3.14
N GLY A 43 13.22 -23.20 2.43
CA GLY A 43 13.15 -21.91 1.74
C GLY A 43 13.24 -20.71 2.68
N LEU A 44 12.64 -20.83 3.87
CA LEU A 44 12.62 -19.82 4.92
C LEU A 44 13.69 -20.02 6.00
N LYS A 45 14.70 -20.85 5.73
CA LYS A 45 15.87 -21.04 6.61
C LYS A 45 16.73 -19.77 6.59
N ASN A 46 17.36 -19.44 7.73
CA ASN A 46 18.25 -18.29 7.91
C ASN A 46 17.58 -16.93 7.66
N VAL A 47 16.28 -16.84 7.97
CA VAL A 47 15.50 -15.61 7.83
C VAL A 47 14.59 -15.48 9.04
N GLU A 48 14.56 -14.28 9.60
CA GLU A 48 13.68 -13.95 10.72
C GLU A 48 12.22 -13.93 10.24
N TYR A 49 11.32 -14.55 10.99
CA TYR A 49 9.89 -14.48 10.69
C TYR A 49 9.27 -13.26 11.38
N VAL A 50 8.58 -12.44 10.60
CA VAL A 50 7.91 -11.22 11.04
C VAL A 50 6.42 -11.34 10.72
N PRO A 51 5.55 -11.39 11.74
CA PRO A 51 4.10 -11.36 11.55
C PRO A 51 3.67 -10.10 10.79
N LEU A 52 2.62 -10.18 9.98
CA LEU A 52 2.20 -9.08 9.11
C LEU A 52 1.91 -7.79 9.88
N LYS A 53 1.33 -7.91 11.09
CA LYS A 53 1.09 -6.81 12.04
C LYS A 53 2.35 -5.99 12.39
N ASP A 54 3.50 -6.63 12.44
CA ASP A 54 4.74 -6.03 12.91
C ASP A 54 5.59 -5.48 11.75
N VAL A 55 5.24 -5.77 10.49
CA VAL A 55 6.01 -5.35 9.30
C VAL A 55 6.08 -3.84 9.18
N HIS A 56 4.98 -3.12 9.44
CA HIS A 56 4.96 -1.66 9.41
C HIS A 56 5.86 -1.05 10.48
N ALA A 57 5.77 -1.54 11.72
CA ALA A 57 6.61 -1.10 12.83
C ALA A 57 8.09 -1.39 12.56
N ARG A 58 8.43 -2.61 12.12
CA ARG A 58 9.79 -3.02 11.74
C ARG A 58 10.36 -2.13 10.65
N THR A 59 9.58 -1.83 9.62
CA THR A 59 10.04 -1.01 8.50
C THR A 59 10.25 0.45 8.90
N ARG A 60 9.39 1.00 9.77
CA ARG A 60 9.60 2.32 10.38
C ARG A 60 10.92 2.37 11.14
N LEU A 61 11.22 1.34 11.93
CA LEU A 61 12.50 1.21 12.64
C LEU A 61 13.69 1.07 11.70
N HIS A 62 13.56 0.29 10.63
CA HIS A 62 14.61 0.11 9.62
C HIS A 62 14.94 1.40 8.87
N ASN A 63 13.93 2.24 8.59
CA ASN A 63 14.10 3.51 7.88
C ASN A 63 14.41 4.68 8.82
N SER A 64 14.29 4.50 10.14
CA SER A 64 14.57 5.55 11.12
C SER A 64 16.08 5.78 11.25
N ILE A 65 16.45 7.05 11.29
CA ILE A 65 17.85 7.48 11.51
C ILE A 65 18.21 7.37 13.00
N HIS A 66 17.21 7.43 13.89
CA HIS A 66 17.39 7.56 15.34
C HIS A 66 17.54 6.22 16.08
N VAL A 67 17.60 5.10 15.35
CA VAL A 67 17.72 3.77 15.96
C VAL A 67 19.17 3.31 15.86
N GLY A 68 19.83 3.10 17.01
CA GLY A 68 21.24 2.69 17.07
C GLY A 68 21.53 1.30 16.47
N VAL A 69 20.55 0.40 16.45
CA VAL A 69 20.66 -0.93 15.82
C VAL A 69 19.49 -1.15 14.86
N ARG A 70 19.79 -1.17 13.55
CA ARG A 70 18.75 -1.42 12.54
C ARG A 70 18.32 -2.88 12.55
N PRO A 71 17.01 -3.18 12.41
CA PRO A 71 16.54 -4.54 12.21
C PRO A 71 17.21 -5.20 11.00
N SER A 72 17.38 -6.53 11.04
CA SER A 72 17.98 -7.26 9.93
C SER A 72 17.19 -7.06 8.63
N SER A 73 17.91 -6.83 7.53
CA SER A 73 17.33 -6.83 6.18
C SER A 73 16.78 -8.21 5.77
N HIS A 74 17.26 -9.27 6.42
CA HIS A 74 16.92 -10.66 6.11
C HIS A 74 15.69 -11.12 6.92
N TRP A 75 14.50 -10.72 6.48
CA TRP A 75 13.23 -11.12 7.10
C TRP A 75 12.26 -11.74 6.10
N SER A 76 11.25 -12.42 6.66
CA SER A 76 10.18 -13.10 5.93
C SER A 76 8.84 -12.85 6.61
N THR A 77 7.78 -12.89 5.82
CA THR A 77 6.41 -12.81 6.33
C THR A 77 5.51 -13.75 5.56
N ILE A 78 4.38 -14.11 6.16
CA ILE A 78 3.38 -14.98 5.56
C ILE A 78 2.04 -14.26 5.72
N GLY A 79 1.25 -14.22 4.65
CA GLY A 79 -0.06 -13.58 4.64
C GLY A 79 -1.01 -14.23 3.66
N VAL A 80 -2.30 -13.93 3.81
CA VAL A 80 -3.38 -14.41 2.94
C VAL A 80 -3.78 -13.30 1.98
N ILE A 81 -4.00 -13.62 0.72
CA ILE A 81 -4.50 -12.65 -0.27
C ILE A 81 -6.00 -12.42 -0.05
N ASP A 82 -6.41 -11.18 0.20
CA ASP A 82 -7.84 -10.79 0.25
C ASP A 82 -8.30 -10.04 -1.01
N LYS A 83 -7.39 -9.34 -1.70
CA LYS A 83 -7.67 -8.73 -3.02
C LYS A 83 -6.54 -9.03 -3.99
N CYS A 84 -6.91 -9.27 -5.23
CA CYS A 84 -5.99 -9.54 -6.33
C CYS A 84 -6.42 -8.71 -7.54
N PHE A 85 -5.50 -7.92 -8.08
CA PHE A 85 -5.66 -7.13 -9.29
C PHE A 85 -4.62 -7.62 -10.31
N PRO A 86 -4.94 -8.68 -11.07
CA PRO A 86 -4.05 -9.17 -12.12
C PRO A 86 -3.97 -8.15 -13.27
N GLN A 87 -2.76 -7.89 -13.74
CA GLN A 87 -2.46 -7.14 -14.95
C GLN A 87 -1.65 -8.05 -15.89
N PRO A 88 -1.51 -7.73 -17.19
CA PRO A 88 -0.85 -8.61 -18.15
C PRO A 88 0.60 -8.98 -17.78
N ASP A 89 1.34 -8.05 -17.14
CA ASP A 89 2.76 -8.23 -16.86
C ASP A 89 3.10 -8.25 -15.35
N PHE A 90 2.12 -8.01 -14.48
CA PHE A 90 2.31 -7.90 -13.04
C PHE A 90 1.00 -8.11 -12.29
N CYS A 91 1.09 -8.35 -10.99
CA CYS A 91 -0.08 -8.46 -10.14
C CYS A 91 0.05 -7.55 -8.92
N VAL A 92 -1.02 -6.84 -8.57
CA VAL A 92 -1.12 -6.11 -7.30
C VAL A 92 -2.06 -6.86 -6.39
N THR A 93 -1.57 -7.25 -5.22
CA THR A 93 -2.35 -8.01 -4.24
C THR A 93 -2.39 -7.28 -2.90
N ARG A 94 -3.44 -7.52 -2.13
CA ARG A 94 -3.57 -7.08 -0.74
C ARG A 94 -3.45 -8.30 0.16
N LEU A 95 -2.39 -8.33 0.97
CA LEU A 95 -2.16 -9.35 1.97
C LEU A 95 -2.82 -8.95 3.29
N THR A 96 -3.35 -9.94 3.99
CA THR A 96 -3.91 -9.79 5.33
C THR A 96 -3.51 -10.93 6.24
N ASP A 97 -3.46 -10.65 7.54
CA ASP A 97 -3.36 -11.66 8.61
C ASP A 97 -4.75 -12.16 9.06
N MET A 98 -5.82 -11.73 8.36
CA MET A 98 -7.22 -11.92 8.73
C MET A 98 -7.60 -11.31 10.11
N ARG A 99 -6.70 -10.49 10.67
CA ARG A 99 -6.81 -9.78 11.95
C ARG A 99 -6.76 -8.25 11.77
N GLY A 100 -7.31 -7.77 10.65
CA GLY A 100 -7.43 -6.33 10.35
C GLY A 100 -6.16 -5.60 9.88
N THR A 101 -4.99 -6.27 9.85
CA THR A 101 -3.79 -5.70 9.22
C THR A 101 -3.77 -6.02 7.74
N HIS A 102 -3.48 -5.00 6.91
CA HIS A 102 -3.34 -5.14 5.46
C HIS A 102 -2.04 -4.53 4.95
N ILE A 103 -1.44 -5.17 3.95
CA ILE A 103 -0.23 -4.70 3.25
C ILE A 103 -0.40 -4.94 1.76
N HIS A 104 0.01 -3.97 0.94
CA HIS A 104 0.01 -4.12 -0.52
C HIS A 104 1.28 -4.85 -0.98
N LEU A 105 1.13 -5.82 -1.87
CA LEU A 105 2.21 -6.59 -2.48
C LEU A 105 2.14 -6.44 -4.00
N TYR A 106 3.25 -6.00 -4.59
CA TYR A 106 3.46 -5.91 -6.03
C TYR A 106 4.33 -7.08 -6.48
N ILE A 107 3.82 -7.89 -7.40
CA ILE A 107 4.51 -9.08 -7.94
C ILE A 107 4.80 -8.80 -9.42
N THR A 108 6.07 -8.81 -9.79
CA THR A 108 6.52 -8.50 -11.17
C THR A 108 7.53 -9.53 -11.67
N GLY A 109 7.78 -9.56 -12.98
CA GLY A 109 8.89 -10.32 -13.58
C GLY A 109 8.76 -11.83 -13.40
N LYS A 110 9.88 -12.51 -13.14
CA LYS A 110 9.95 -13.98 -13.06
C LYS A 110 9.07 -14.58 -11.97
N ALA A 111 8.87 -13.84 -10.86
CA ALA A 111 7.95 -14.27 -9.80
C ALA A 111 6.50 -14.30 -10.30
N PHE A 112 6.09 -13.29 -11.07
CA PHE A 112 4.75 -13.21 -11.64
C PHE A 112 4.52 -14.36 -12.64
N GLU A 113 5.40 -14.50 -13.64
CA GLU A 113 5.32 -15.56 -14.66
C GLU A 113 5.15 -16.97 -14.06
N LYS A 114 5.83 -17.25 -12.95
CA LYS A 114 5.77 -18.56 -12.31
C LYS A 114 4.52 -18.76 -11.43
N TYR A 115 4.06 -17.72 -10.75
CA TYR A 115 3.05 -17.86 -9.70
C TYR A 115 1.68 -17.30 -10.07
N ASP A 116 1.52 -16.71 -11.25
CA ASP A 116 0.25 -16.13 -11.73
C ASP A 116 -0.92 -17.10 -11.57
N TYR A 117 -0.78 -18.35 -12.04
CA TYR A 117 -1.84 -19.37 -11.96
C TYR A 117 -2.32 -19.72 -10.55
N ALA A 118 -1.51 -19.47 -9.52
CA ALA A 118 -1.83 -19.80 -8.12
C ALA A 118 -2.09 -18.54 -7.27
N THR A 119 -1.84 -17.35 -7.83
CA THR A 119 -2.03 -16.07 -7.16
C THR A 119 -3.51 -15.67 -7.26
N GLY A 120 -4.30 -16.10 -6.30
CA GLY A 120 -5.74 -15.84 -6.25
C GLY A 120 -6.21 -15.45 -4.86
N LEU A 121 -7.49 -15.11 -4.75
CA LEU A 121 -8.15 -14.83 -3.47
C LEU A 121 -8.04 -16.05 -2.54
N GLY A 122 -7.69 -15.81 -1.28
CA GLY A 122 -7.50 -16.87 -0.29
C GLY A 122 -6.18 -17.62 -0.39
N SER A 123 -5.31 -17.33 -1.36
CA SER A 123 -3.99 -17.94 -1.43
C SER A 123 -3.09 -17.44 -0.29
N ILE A 124 -2.41 -18.37 0.37
CA ILE A 124 -1.42 -18.11 1.43
C ILE A 124 -0.05 -17.99 0.76
N ILE A 125 0.59 -16.84 0.94
CA ILE A 125 1.88 -16.52 0.35
C ILE A 125 2.92 -16.36 1.46
N ALA A 126 4.05 -17.06 1.31
CA ALA A 126 5.27 -16.81 2.04
C ALA A 126 6.18 -15.89 1.22
N ILE A 127 6.69 -14.85 1.86
CA ILE A 127 7.55 -13.84 1.24
C ILE A 127 8.85 -13.78 2.02
N LYS A 128 9.97 -13.75 1.29
CA LYS A 128 11.33 -13.67 1.81
C LYS A 128 12.03 -12.49 1.16
N ARG A 129 12.63 -11.63 2.00
CA ARG A 129 13.43 -10.46 1.59
C ARG A 129 12.72 -9.64 0.50
N PRO A 130 11.49 -9.16 0.75
CA PRO A 130 10.81 -8.29 -0.20
C PRO A 130 11.52 -6.94 -0.28
N PHE A 131 11.38 -6.28 -1.42
CA PHE A 131 11.74 -4.87 -1.56
C PHE A 131 10.67 -4.01 -0.90
N LEU A 132 11.10 -3.04 -0.08
CA LEU A 132 10.21 -2.11 0.60
C LEU A 132 9.93 -0.92 -0.32
N LEU A 133 8.67 -0.74 -0.69
CA LEU A 133 8.22 0.42 -1.45
C LEU A 133 7.80 1.54 -0.49
N LYS A 134 8.42 2.71 -0.64
CA LYS A 134 8.02 3.91 0.08
C LYS A 134 6.77 4.48 -0.59
N PRO A 135 5.76 4.89 0.19
CA PRO A 135 4.60 5.56 -0.36
C PRO A 135 4.99 6.92 -0.96
N THR A 136 4.19 7.37 -1.92
CA THR A 136 4.38 8.71 -2.51
C THR A 136 3.87 9.81 -1.58
N GLU A 137 2.89 9.49 -0.72
CA GLU A 137 2.35 10.39 0.31
C GLU A 137 2.87 9.98 1.70
N THR A 138 3.18 10.98 2.55
CA THR A 138 3.88 10.81 3.83
C THR A 138 3.14 9.91 4.84
N ASP A 139 1.81 9.82 4.76
CA ASP A 139 0.95 9.10 5.72
C ASP A 139 0.41 7.76 5.23
N GLN A 140 0.92 7.26 4.10
CA GLN A 140 0.45 5.99 3.54
C GLN A 140 1.22 4.79 4.08
N ASN A 141 0.59 3.62 4.00
CA ASN A 141 1.18 2.37 4.46
C ASN A 141 2.34 1.95 3.54
N ILE A 142 3.30 1.19 4.08
CA ILE A 142 4.37 0.61 3.27
C ILE A 142 3.79 -0.51 2.39
N ALA A 143 4.30 -0.61 1.16
CA ALA A 143 4.04 -1.75 0.28
C ALA A 143 5.30 -2.61 0.10
N LEU A 144 5.08 -3.86 -0.28
CA LEU A 144 6.12 -4.84 -0.57
C LEU A 144 6.20 -5.08 -2.08
N HIS A 145 7.40 -5.32 -2.58
CA HIS A 145 7.63 -5.66 -3.98
C HIS A 145 8.49 -6.92 -4.11
N VAL A 146 8.11 -7.79 -5.04
CA VAL A 146 8.78 -9.05 -5.31
C VAL A 146 8.99 -9.21 -6.82
N GLU A 147 10.22 -9.57 -7.20
CA GLU A 147 10.62 -9.74 -8.60
C GLU A 147 11.11 -11.17 -8.88
N GLN A 148 11.78 -11.79 -7.92
CA GLN A 148 12.46 -13.08 -8.09
C GLN A 148 11.62 -14.25 -7.57
N ILE A 149 11.71 -15.39 -8.25
CA ILE A 149 11.06 -16.65 -7.85
C ILE A 149 11.44 -17.10 -6.43
N GLN A 150 12.65 -16.79 -5.97
CA GLN A 150 13.18 -17.18 -4.66
C GLN A 150 12.68 -16.31 -3.51
N GLN A 151 12.03 -15.18 -3.82
CA GLN A 151 11.49 -14.26 -2.81
C GLN A 151 10.06 -14.62 -2.41
N MET A 152 9.36 -15.48 -3.17
CA MET A 152 7.96 -15.79 -2.92
C MET A 152 7.66 -17.26 -3.16
N TRP A 153 6.77 -17.82 -2.33
CA TRP A 153 6.17 -19.13 -2.53
C TRP A 153 4.71 -19.10 -2.12
N ILE A 154 3.87 -19.80 -2.87
CA ILE A 154 2.46 -19.99 -2.53
C ILE A 154 2.36 -21.29 -1.76
N ILE A 155 2.04 -21.21 -0.47
CA ILE A 155 1.98 -22.38 0.43
C ILE A 155 0.75 -23.20 0.13
N GLY A 156 -0.39 -22.55 -0.15
CA GLY A 156 -1.68 -23.19 -0.36
C GLY A 156 -2.84 -22.22 -0.32
N GLN A 157 -4.04 -22.73 -0.12
CA GLN A 157 -5.26 -21.93 0.06
C GLN A 157 -5.70 -21.94 1.53
N SER A 158 -6.07 -20.77 2.05
CA SER A 158 -6.65 -20.61 3.38
C SER A 158 -8.01 -21.28 3.47
N LEU A 159 -8.25 -21.97 4.57
CA LEU A 159 -9.56 -22.52 4.92
C LEU A 159 -10.44 -21.48 5.62
N ASP A 160 -9.81 -20.47 6.23
CA ASP A 160 -10.45 -19.59 7.22
C ASP A 160 -10.89 -18.24 6.66
N LEU A 161 -10.49 -17.91 5.42
CA LEU A 161 -10.84 -16.64 4.78
C LEU A 161 -12.27 -16.70 4.26
N VAL A 162 -13.16 -15.93 4.87
CA VAL A 162 -14.59 -15.86 4.53
C VAL A 162 -15.00 -14.40 4.30
N GLN A 163 -16.00 -14.19 3.45
CA GLN A 163 -16.58 -12.86 3.25
C GLN A 163 -17.56 -12.53 4.39
N CYS A 164 -17.52 -11.31 4.89
CA CYS A 164 -18.41 -10.86 5.96
C CYS A 164 -19.89 -11.10 5.60
N ALA A 165 -20.65 -11.71 6.52
CA ALA A 165 -22.06 -12.07 6.33
C ALA A 165 -23.02 -10.87 6.41
N SER A 166 -22.59 -9.72 6.93
CA SER A 166 -23.43 -8.53 7.02
C SER A 166 -23.67 -7.84 5.67
N HIS A 167 -24.80 -7.13 5.61
CA HIS A 167 -25.18 -6.26 4.50
C HIS A 167 -24.90 -4.79 4.84
N VAL A 168 -24.28 -4.07 3.90
CA VAL A 168 -24.05 -2.62 4.00
C VAL A 168 -25.34 -1.85 3.71
N ARG A 169 -26.10 -2.34 2.73
CA ARG A 169 -27.43 -1.90 2.32
C ARG A 169 -28.28 -3.14 2.06
N LYS A 170 -29.61 -3.03 2.02
CA LYS A 170 -30.53 -4.17 1.85
C LYS A 170 -30.07 -5.15 0.76
N ASP A 171 -29.57 -4.62 -0.37
CA ASP A 171 -29.17 -5.44 -1.52
C ASP A 171 -27.64 -5.59 -1.70
N THR A 172 -26.81 -5.04 -0.81
CA THR A 172 -25.35 -5.06 -0.98
C THR A 172 -24.65 -5.70 0.22
N GLN A 173 -24.12 -6.90 0.02
CA GLN A 173 -23.29 -7.59 1.00
C GLN A 173 -21.95 -6.85 1.22
N CYS A 174 -21.42 -6.92 2.43
CA CYS A 174 -20.10 -6.40 2.74
C CYS A 174 -19.02 -7.12 1.91
N GLN A 175 -18.10 -6.36 1.33
CA GLN A 175 -16.96 -6.88 0.55
C GLN A 175 -15.68 -7.03 1.39
N GLU A 176 -15.77 -6.94 2.72
CA GLU A 176 -14.61 -7.15 3.60
C GLU A 176 -14.47 -8.64 3.93
N TRP A 177 -13.23 -9.10 4.02
CA TRP A 177 -12.90 -10.48 4.37
C TRP A 177 -12.57 -10.60 5.85
N THR A 178 -12.94 -11.73 6.45
CA THR A 178 -12.82 -12.01 7.88
C THR A 178 -12.29 -13.42 8.12
N ASP A 179 -11.75 -13.65 9.32
CA ASP A 179 -11.40 -14.98 9.81
C ASP A 179 -12.64 -15.64 10.41
N ILE A 180 -13.08 -16.77 9.85
CA ILE A 180 -14.21 -17.56 10.38
C ILE A 180 -14.02 -17.98 11.85
N ARG A 181 -12.77 -18.09 12.32
CA ARG A 181 -12.47 -18.42 13.73
C ARG A 181 -12.76 -17.27 14.68
N SER A 182 -12.67 -16.03 14.18
CA SER A 182 -12.93 -14.81 14.95
C SER A 182 -14.42 -14.42 14.87
N GLY A 183 -15.13 -14.89 13.84
CA GLY A 183 -16.56 -14.72 13.66
C GLY A 183 -16.95 -14.42 12.20
N ASP A 184 -18.26 -14.35 11.95
CA ASP A 184 -18.83 -14.18 10.60
C ASP A 184 -18.91 -12.71 10.15
N TYR A 185 -18.59 -11.77 11.04
CA TYR A 185 -18.75 -10.33 10.83
C TYR A 185 -17.41 -9.60 10.89
N CYS A 186 -17.24 -8.59 10.04
CA CYS A 186 -16.03 -7.76 10.06
C CYS A 186 -16.07 -6.74 11.21
N ASP A 187 -14.91 -6.22 11.60
CA ASP A 187 -14.76 -5.29 12.72
C ASP A 187 -15.73 -4.10 12.63
N LYS A 188 -15.92 -3.54 11.43
CA LYS A 188 -16.86 -2.43 11.18
C LYS A 188 -18.31 -2.79 11.49
N HIS A 189 -18.71 -4.03 11.20
CA HIS A 189 -20.06 -4.51 11.47
C HIS A 189 -20.21 -4.95 12.92
N LEU A 190 -19.18 -5.56 13.52
CA LEU A 190 -19.14 -5.85 14.94
C LEU A 190 -19.26 -4.57 15.78
N GLU A 191 -18.55 -3.50 15.43
CA GLU A 191 -18.67 -2.19 16.07
C GLU A 191 -20.10 -1.63 15.98
N ARG A 192 -20.76 -1.79 14.82
CA ARG A 192 -22.14 -1.34 14.63
C ARG A 192 -23.13 -2.12 15.50
N VAL A 193 -22.98 -3.46 15.53
CA VAL A 193 -23.82 -4.33 16.37
C VAL A 193 -23.61 -4.01 17.85
N TYR A 194 -22.36 -3.82 18.27
CA TYR A 194 -22.04 -3.41 19.63
C TYR A 194 -22.63 -2.04 19.98
N GLY A 195 -22.50 -1.05 19.09
CA GLY A 195 -23.08 0.27 19.25
C GLY A 195 -24.61 0.24 19.37
N TYR A 196 -25.28 -0.58 18.57
CA TYR A 196 -26.73 -0.79 18.66
C TYR A 196 -27.13 -1.44 19.98
N SER A 197 -26.42 -2.49 20.40
CA SER A 197 -26.68 -3.18 21.67
C SER A 197 -26.46 -2.26 22.88
N LYS A 198 -25.44 -1.39 22.83
CA LYS A 198 -25.18 -0.39 23.87
C LYS A 198 -26.31 0.65 23.95
N ASN A 199 -26.81 1.10 22.81
CA ASN A 199 -27.89 2.09 22.77
C ASN A 199 -29.27 1.49 23.11
N GLY A 200 -29.47 0.19 22.89
CA GLY A 200 -30.71 -0.52 23.22
C GLY A 200 -30.83 -0.96 24.68
N ARG A 201 -29.75 -0.94 25.46
CA ARG A 201 -29.73 -1.35 26.87
C ARG A 201 -29.09 -0.27 27.74
N MET A 202 -29.94 0.51 28.40
CA MET A 202 -29.52 1.64 29.23
C MET A 202 -28.59 1.20 30.39
N GLU A 203 -28.70 -0.05 30.87
CA GLU A 203 -27.77 -0.61 31.87
C GLU A 203 -26.31 -0.74 31.38
N LEU A 204 -26.07 -0.92 30.08
CA LEU A 204 -24.73 -0.99 29.48
C LEU A 204 -24.18 0.40 29.09
N ALA A 205 -25.04 1.42 29.07
CA ALA A 205 -24.64 2.79 28.81
C ALA A 205 -24.06 3.48 30.07
N SER A 206 -24.48 3.06 31.26
CA SER A 206 -24.06 3.62 32.55
C SER A 206 -23.01 2.79 33.31
N GLY A 207 -22.80 1.54 32.94
CA GLY A 207 -21.83 0.65 33.59
C GLY A 207 -20.42 0.83 33.02
N GLY A 208 -19.50 1.36 33.84
CA GLY A 208 -18.08 1.49 33.53
C GLY A 208 -17.37 0.16 33.36
N PHE A 209 -17.67 -0.58 32.30
CA PHE A 209 -16.80 -1.65 31.83
C PHE A 209 -15.52 -1.01 31.29
N ASP A 210 -14.38 -1.38 31.88
CA ASP A 210 -13.08 -0.88 31.50
C ASP A 210 -12.67 -1.50 30.16
N ILE A 211 -12.88 -0.74 29.08
CA ILE A 211 -12.66 -1.17 27.70
C ILE A 211 -11.15 -1.17 27.42
N ARG A 212 -10.50 -2.34 27.48
CA ARG A 212 -9.05 -2.55 27.24
C ARG A 212 -8.53 -2.06 25.86
N TRP A 213 -9.41 -1.68 24.94
CA TRP A 213 -9.05 -1.23 23.58
C TRP A 213 -9.25 0.28 23.32
N ALA A 214 -9.73 1.06 24.28
CA ALA A 214 -9.89 2.52 24.15
C ALA A 214 -9.05 3.25 25.21
N THR A 215 -8.40 4.36 24.84
CA THR A 215 -7.71 5.22 25.81
C THR A 215 -8.74 6.18 26.41
N LYS A 216 -8.80 6.22 27.74
CA LYS A 216 -9.67 7.12 28.49
C LYS A 216 -8.93 8.43 28.72
N THR A 217 -9.36 9.50 28.06
CA THR A 217 -8.77 10.83 28.23
C THR A 217 -9.72 11.68 29.05
N LYS A 218 -9.24 12.20 30.19
CA LYS A 218 -10.04 13.07 31.07
C LYS A 218 -9.91 14.49 30.56
N GLN A 219 -11.03 15.10 30.17
CA GLN A 219 -11.05 16.52 29.81
C GLN A 219 -10.99 17.39 31.07
N THR A 220 -10.60 18.64 30.91
CA THR A 220 -10.55 19.66 31.97
C THR A 220 -11.89 19.83 32.68
N ASP A 221 -12.98 19.55 31.95
CA ASP A 221 -14.36 19.76 32.39
C ASP A 221 -14.92 18.56 33.18
N GLY A 222 -14.07 17.58 33.54
CA GLY A 222 -14.45 16.39 34.29
C GLY A 222 -15.17 15.31 33.48
N SER A 223 -15.46 15.56 32.20
CA SER A 223 -16.00 14.58 31.26
C SER A 223 -14.92 13.58 30.82
N PHE A 224 -15.35 12.35 30.49
CA PHE A 224 -14.48 11.31 29.96
C PHE A 224 -14.77 11.12 28.47
N THR A 225 -13.77 11.32 27.62
CA THR A 225 -13.85 10.96 26.21
C THR A 225 -13.15 9.62 25.99
N TYR A 226 -13.80 8.76 25.20
CA TYR A 226 -13.29 7.44 24.83
C TYR A 226 -12.78 7.51 23.40
N GLU A 227 -11.47 7.38 23.22
CA GLU A 227 -10.85 7.40 21.91
C GLU A 227 -10.43 5.98 21.50
N SER A 228 -10.93 5.54 20.33
CA SER A 228 -10.58 4.24 19.74
C SER A 228 -9.10 4.21 19.37
N LYS A 229 -8.41 3.08 19.60
CA LYS A 229 -7.02 2.86 19.17
C LYS A 229 -6.82 2.86 17.65
N HIS A 230 -7.89 2.94 16.85
CA HIS A 230 -7.73 3.28 15.45
C HIS A 230 -7.37 4.77 15.33
N GLN A 231 -6.11 5.04 15.00
CA GLN A 231 -5.67 6.36 14.53
C GLN A 231 -6.60 6.80 13.41
N LYS A 232 -7.59 7.65 13.74
CA LYS A 232 -8.32 8.38 12.71
C LYS A 232 -7.29 9.27 12.05
N LYS A 233 -7.05 9.07 10.75
CA LYS A 233 -6.25 10.00 9.96
C LYS A 233 -6.78 11.42 10.23
N PRO A 234 -5.94 12.40 10.55
CA PRO A 234 -6.40 13.78 10.70
C PRO A 234 -7.01 14.20 9.37
N THR A 235 -8.33 14.39 9.36
CA THR A 235 -9.04 14.86 8.17
C THR A 235 -8.98 16.37 8.17
N ASP A 236 -8.07 16.94 7.37
CA ASP A 236 -8.09 18.36 7.07
C ASP A 236 -9.47 18.73 6.47
N PRO A 237 -10.20 19.70 7.05
CA PRO A 237 -11.54 20.06 6.60
C PRO A 237 -11.59 20.67 5.19
N PHE A 238 -10.43 20.97 4.58
CA PHE A 238 -10.34 21.58 3.24
C PHE A 238 -10.02 20.60 2.10
N ALA A 239 -9.66 19.34 2.41
CA ALA A 239 -9.40 18.33 1.40
C ALA A 239 -10.71 17.70 0.91
N LYS A 240 -11.37 18.35 -0.05
CA LYS A 240 -12.48 17.74 -0.81
C LYS A 240 -12.01 16.40 -1.39
N ARG A 241 -12.71 15.33 -1.00
CA ARG A 241 -12.50 13.92 -1.35
C ARG A 241 -12.34 13.67 -2.86
N VAL A 242 -11.11 13.75 -3.36
CA VAL A 242 -10.60 12.68 -4.22
C VAL A 242 -9.98 11.70 -3.25
N LYS A 243 -10.46 10.45 -3.19
CA LYS A 243 -9.71 9.40 -2.49
C LYS A 243 -8.36 9.32 -3.21
N SER A 244 -7.31 9.92 -2.66
CA SER A 244 -5.99 9.78 -3.24
C SER A 244 -5.69 8.29 -3.27
N ARG A 245 -5.52 7.76 -4.48
CA ARG A 245 -5.20 6.34 -4.64
C ARG A 245 -3.77 6.19 -4.16
N GLU A 246 -3.57 5.37 -3.14
CA GLU A 246 -2.23 5.04 -2.66
C GLU A 246 -1.43 4.49 -3.84
N ALA A 247 -0.29 5.10 -4.12
CA ALA A 247 0.51 4.81 -5.30
C ALA A 247 1.97 4.68 -4.90
N TYR A 248 2.65 3.74 -5.57
CA TYR A 248 4.01 3.34 -5.24
C TYR A 248 4.85 3.29 -6.50
N PHE A 249 6.13 3.64 -6.36
CA PHE A 249 7.08 3.51 -7.45
C PHE A 249 7.59 2.07 -7.53
N VAL A 250 7.17 1.34 -8.56
CA VAL A 250 7.58 -0.04 -8.82
C VAL A 250 8.68 -0.05 -9.87
N LYS A 251 9.79 -0.72 -9.57
CA LYS A 251 10.94 -0.83 -10.48
C LYS A 251 10.50 -1.41 -11.82
N GLY A 252 10.81 -0.71 -12.92
CA GLY A 252 10.48 -1.12 -14.28
C GLY A 252 9.03 -0.86 -14.75
N LYS A 253 8.11 -0.48 -13.85
CA LYS A 253 6.70 -0.16 -14.19
C LYS A 253 6.31 1.29 -13.91
N GLY A 254 7.06 2.01 -13.07
CA GLY A 254 6.79 3.40 -12.73
C GLY A 254 5.82 3.54 -11.58
N LEU A 255 4.95 4.56 -11.61
CA LEU A 255 3.99 4.82 -10.54
C LEU A 255 2.75 3.93 -10.71
N VAL A 256 2.53 3.01 -9.77
CA VAL A 256 1.43 2.04 -9.80
C VAL A 256 0.52 2.27 -8.60
N ALA A 257 -0.78 2.38 -8.83
CA ALA A 257 -1.77 2.47 -7.76
C ALA A 257 -2.09 1.10 -7.16
N THR A 258 -2.71 1.09 -5.98
CA THR A 258 -3.19 -0.12 -5.30
C THR A 258 -4.22 -0.93 -6.08
N ASP A 259 -4.95 -0.29 -7.00
CA ASP A 259 -5.91 -0.94 -7.91
C ASP A 259 -5.23 -1.56 -9.16
N GLY A 260 -3.89 -1.47 -9.26
CA GLY A 260 -3.12 -1.93 -10.41
C GLY A 260 -3.04 -0.94 -11.59
N THR A 261 -3.70 0.22 -11.50
CA THR A 261 -3.65 1.23 -12.57
C THR A 261 -2.29 1.91 -12.62
N LEU A 262 -1.67 1.93 -13.81
CA LEU A 262 -0.45 2.69 -14.07
C LEU A 262 -0.77 4.18 -14.15
N MET A 263 -0.24 4.95 -13.21
CA MET A 263 -0.36 6.40 -13.18
C MET A 263 0.77 6.97 -14.03
N LYS A 264 0.46 7.40 -15.26
CA LYS A 264 1.38 8.25 -16.00
C LYS A 264 1.51 9.54 -15.19
N LYS A 265 2.73 9.94 -14.81
CA LYS A 265 2.96 11.33 -14.38
C LYS A 265 2.59 12.19 -15.58
N ALA A 266 1.37 12.71 -15.60
CA ALA A 266 1.03 13.79 -16.49
C ALA A 266 1.94 14.93 -16.06
N ILE A 267 3.02 15.15 -16.81
CA ILE A 267 3.68 16.44 -16.80
C ILE A 267 2.62 17.34 -17.42
N ILE A 268 1.72 17.87 -16.59
CA ILE A 268 0.85 18.95 -16.99
C ILE A 268 1.81 20.11 -17.18
N ARG A 269 2.39 20.23 -18.37
CA ARG A 269 2.90 21.50 -18.87
C ARG A 269 1.65 22.37 -18.97
N LYS A 270 1.29 22.99 -17.85
CA LYS A 270 0.21 23.96 -17.82
C LYS A 270 0.74 25.11 -18.66
N GLU A 271 0.32 25.16 -19.91
CA GLU A 271 0.55 26.33 -20.74
C GLU A 271 -0.02 27.51 -19.96
N PRO A 272 0.78 28.57 -19.72
CA PRO A 272 0.29 29.70 -18.96
C PRO A 272 -0.96 30.22 -19.65
N LYS A 273 -2.04 30.42 -18.88
CA LYS A 273 -3.23 31.09 -19.43
C LYS A 273 -2.79 32.45 -19.96
N GLU A 274 -3.39 32.94 -21.04
CA GLU A 274 -3.01 34.22 -21.66
C GLU A 274 -2.97 35.38 -20.65
N ALA A 275 -3.86 35.37 -19.66
CA ALA A 275 -3.86 36.33 -18.55
C ALA A 275 -2.61 36.23 -17.65
N GLU A 276 -2.17 35.02 -17.31
CA GLU A 276 -0.95 34.79 -16.52
C GLU A 276 0.30 35.16 -17.33
N ARG A 277 0.29 34.93 -18.65
CA ARG A 277 1.36 35.35 -19.56
C ARG A 277 1.47 36.88 -19.65
N ALA A 278 0.35 37.58 -19.78
CA ALA A 278 0.32 39.04 -19.82
C ALA A 278 0.73 39.68 -18.48
N GLU A 279 0.39 39.04 -17.35
CA GLU A 279 0.82 39.48 -16.02
C GLU A 279 2.32 39.24 -15.81
N LEU A 280 2.84 38.11 -16.29
CA LEU A 280 4.28 37.82 -16.31
C LEU A 280 5.04 38.79 -17.22
N GLU A 281 4.52 39.13 -18.40
CA GLU A 281 5.09 40.13 -19.30
C GLU A 281 5.15 41.51 -18.64
N LYS A 282 4.08 41.93 -17.95
CA LYS A 282 4.08 43.16 -17.15
C LYS A 282 5.09 43.12 -15.99
N PHE A 283 5.24 41.98 -15.32
CA PHE A 283 6.17 41.81 -14.20
C PHE A 283 7.64 41.78 -14.65
N LEU A 284 7.90 41.23 -15.83
CA LEU A 284 9.25 41.11 -16.40
C LEU A 284 9.68 42.40 -17.11
N LYS A 285 8.74 43.27 -17.50
CA LYS A 285 9.05 44.55 -18.15
C LYS A 285 9.99 45.40 -17.28
N GLY A 286 11.21 45.63 -17.78
CA GLY A 286 12.23 46.44 -17.10
C GLY A 286 13.15 45.71 -16.11
N LYS A 287 12.92 44.42 -15.81
CA LYS A 287 13.81 43.62 -14.94
C LYS A 287 14.86 42.86 -15.74
N ARG A 288 16.15 43.00 -15.41
CA ARG A 288 17.27 42.31 -16.08
C ARG A 288 17.99 41.29 -15.19
N ASP A 289 17.38 40.87 -14.09
CA ASP A 289 17.98 39.88 -13.21
C ASP A 289 18.13 38.52 -13.94
N PRO A 290 19.17 37.72 -13.64
CA PRO A 290 19.40 36.42 -14.27
C PRO A 290 18.23 35.45 -14.07
N GLY A 291 17.46 35.60 -12.98
CA GLY A 291 16.21 34.89 -12.77
C GLY A 291 15.10 35.30 -13.76
N ALA A 292 15.00 36.59 -14.09
CA ALA A 292 14.03 37.10 -15.07
C ALA A 292 14.36 36.60 -16.48
N GLU A 293 15.63 36.57 -16.86
CA GLU A 293 16.07 36.00 -18.14
C GLU A 293 15.79 34.50 -18.27
N MET A 294 16.00 33.72 -17.20
CA MET A 294 15.65 32.30 -17.19
C MET A 294 14.13 32.10 -17.40
N ILE A 295 13.30 32.91 -16.74
CA ILE A 295 11.84 32.84 -16.90
C ILE A 295 11.43 33.20 -18.34
N ARG A 296 12.04 34.24 -18.94
CA ARG A 296 11.82 34.59 -20.35
C ARG A 296 12.16 33.42 -21.29
N LYS A 297 13.32 32.78 -21.11
CA LYS A 297 13.77 31.63 -21.92
C LYS A 297 12.87 30.40 -21.74
N LEU A 298 12.44 30.11 -20.52
CA LEU A 298 11.58 28.96 -20.21
C LEU A 298 10.13 29.13 -20.71
N LYS A 299 9.66 30.38 -20.85
CA LYS A 299 8.27 30.70 -21.24
C LYS A 299 8.12 31.27 -22.65
N GLY A 300 9.21 31.52 -23.37
CA GLY A 300 9.18 31.98 -24.76
C GLY A 300 8.62 33.39 -24.95
N ILE A 301 8.94 34.31 -24.03
CA ILE A 301 8.51 35.72 -24.10
C ILE A 301 9.64 36.55 -24.72
N GLN A 302 9.35 37.30 -25.79
CA GLN A 302 10.28 38.25 -26.42
C GLN A 302 10.08 39.64 -25.81
N ASP A 303 11.17 40.36 -25.56
CA ASP A 303 11.13 41.76 -25.13
C ASP A 303 11.31 42.68 -26.36
N ASP A 304 10.32 43.54 -26.63
CA ASP A 304 10.41 44.64 -27.61
C ASP A 304 11.08 45.89 -27.01
N SER A 305 11.97 45.75 -26.02
CA SER A 305 12.73 46.92 -25.54
C SER A 305 13.78 47.28 -26.59
N PRO A 306 13.94 48.57 -26.95
CA PRO A 306 14.97 48.97 -27.90
C PRO A 306 16.34 48.58 -27.36
N ILE A 307 16.98 47.67 -28.07
CA ILE A 307 18.41 47.38 -27.91
C ILE A 307 19.10 48.71 -28.25
N LEU A 308 19.78 49.32 -27.28
CA LEU A 308 20.80 50.32 -27.61
C LEU A 308 21.72 49.66 -28.63
N SER A 309 21.87 50.27 -29.81
CA SER A 309 22.65 49.69 -30.90
C SER A 309 24.02 49.25 -30.38
N ASN A 310 24.56 48.14 -30.92
CA ASN A 310 25.88 47.65 -30.52
C ASN A 310 26.95 48.77 -30.60
N ASP A 311 26.79 49.71 -31.53
CA ASP A 311 27.63 50.89 -31.68
C ASP A 311 27.55 51.88 -30.48
N ALA A 312 26.40 51.99 -29.82
CA ALA A 312 26.24 52.75 -28.58
C ALA A 312 26.80 52.02 -27.35
N LEU A 313 26.78 50.67 -27.35
CA LEU A 313 27.36 49.85 -26.28
C LEU A 313 28.91 49.81 -26.34
N ASP A 314 29.48 49.83 -27.54
CA ASP A 314 30.93 49.95 -27.73
C ASP A 314 31.45 51.35 -27.36
N LYS A 315 30.70 52.42 -27.67
CA LYS A 315 31.03 53.80 -27.25
C LYS A 315 30.97 54.02 -25.75
N LEU A 316 30.20 53.20 -25.02
CA LEU A 316 30.11 53.23 -23.56
C LEU A 316 31.12 52.27 -22.88
N GLY A 317 31.93 51.53 -23.65
CA GLY A 317 32.98 50.66 -23.13
C GLY A 317 32.50 49.42 -22.37
N ILE A 318 31.23 49.01 -22.57
CA ILE A 318 30.59 47.88 -21.86
C ILE A 318 30.40 46.67 -22.80
N GLY A 319 30.69 46.82 -24.10
CA GLY A 319 30.71 45.72 -25.06
C GLY A 319 31.88 44.76 -24.81
N HIS A 320 31.61 43.44 -24.81
CA HIS A 320 32.67 42.46 -25.02
C HIS A 320 33.25 42.72 -26.42
N LYS A 321 34.52 43.13 -26.52
CA LYS A 321 35.25 43.15 -27.80
C LYS A 321 35.07 41.78 -28.47
N SER A 322 34.21 41.70 -29.48
CA SER A 322 34.28 40.62 -30.44
C SER A 322 35.54 40.86 -31.25
N LEU A 323 36.54 39.99 -31.09
CA LEU A 323 37.71 39.96 -31.95
C LEU A 323 37.23 39.94 -33.41
N SER A 324 37.77 40.80 -34.26
CA SER A 324 37.50 40.75 -35.68
C SER A 324 38.10 39.46 -36.25
N LYS A 325 37.44 38.89 -37.26
CA LYS A 325 37.84 37.62 -37.91
C LYS A 325 39.28 37.61 -38.44
N GLU A 326 39.90 38.78 -38.60
CA GLU A 326 41.30 38.91 -39.05
C GLU A 326 42.32 38.59 -37.93
N GLU A 327 41.94 38.67 -36.64
CA GLU A 327 42.81 38.29 -35.51
C GLU A 327 42.69 36.80 -35.13
N GLU A 328 41.70 36.07 -35.65
CA GLU A 328 41.55 34.61 -35.45
C GLU A 328 42.35 33.78 -36.46
N GLU A 329 42.73 34.31 -37.63
CA GLU A 329 43.49 33.59 -38.66
C GLU A 329 45.03 33.70 -38.50
N SER A 330 45.53 34.36 -37.45
CA SER A 330 46.98 34.50 -37.18
C SER A 330 47.49 33.78 -35.93
N LYS A 331 46.77 32.75 -35.45
CA LYS A 331 47.21 31.86 -34.35
C LYS A 331 47.37 30.41 -34.75
#